data_AF-G1UXN3-F1
#
_entry.id   AF-G1UXN3-F1
#
_cell.length_a   1.000
_cell.length_b   1.000
_cell.length_c   1.000
_cell.angle_alpha   90.00
_cell.angle_beta   90.00
_cell.angle_gamma   90.00
#
_symmetry.space_group_name_H-M   'P 1'
#
loop_
_entity.id
_entity.type
_entity.pdbx_description
1 polymer ?
#
loop_
_entity_poly.entity_id
_entity_poly.type
_entity_poly.pdbx_seq_one_letter_code
_entity_poly.pdbx_strand_id
1 'polypeptide(L)'
;VIPVATGSEGAVQEARYRLVTEPTPYLYVQTAYAYSDASNAIIREMGLFMDTEFVEGLPEGQRYFTPADLKSPGLLLAAQIILPRINRSPSVRQTVEFVLPI
;
A
#
# COMPACT_ATOMS: atom_id res chain seq x y z
N VAL A 1 10.03 -11.38 1.29
CA VAL A 1 9.24 -10.55 0.35
C VAL A 1 10.03 -10.39 -0.93
N ILE A 2 9.41 -10.56 -2.09
CA ILE A 2 10.05 -10.33 -3.39
C ILE A 2 9.34 -9.16 -4.07
N PRO A 3 9.73 -7.89 -3.80
CA PRO A 3 9.25 -6.79 -4.60
C PRO A 3 9.81 -6.91 -6.02
N VAL A 4 8.95 -6.57 -6.97
CA VAL A 4 9.25 -6.57 -8.40
C VAL A 4 9.25 -5.10 -8.83
N ALA A 5 10.38 -4.61 -9.31
CA ALA A 5 10.51 -3.25 -9.82
C ALA A 5 11.12 -3.26 -11.23
N THR A 6 10.77 -2.27 -12.04
CA THR A 6 11.42 -2.07 -13.34
C THR A 6 12.67 -1.23 -13.13
N GLY A 7 13.84 -1.79 -13.44
CA GLY A 7 15.11 -1.05 -13.43
C GLY A 7 15.20 -0.02 -14.56
N SER A 8 16.24 0.82 -14.54
CA SER A 8 16.47 1.90 -15.52
C SER A 8 16.52 1.45 -16.98
N GLU A 9 16.73 0.17 -17.25
CA GLU A 9 16.77 -0.43 -18.59
C GLU A 9 15.53 -1.27 -18.94
N GLY A 10 14.45 -1.17 -18.17
CA GLY A 10 13.23 -1.96 -18.42
C GLY A 10 13.30 -3.41 -17.95
N ALA A 11 14.46 -3.87 -17.46
CA ALA A 11 14.61 -5.18 -16.86
C ALA A 11 13.87 -5.26 -15.52
N VAL A 12 13.06 -6.31 -15.35
CA VAL A 12 12.44 -6.63 -14.08
C VAL A 12 13.53 -7.04 -13.09
N GLN A 13 13.69 -6.28 -12.02
CA GLN A 13 14.55 -6.65 -10.90
C GLN A 13 13.71 -7.32 -9.83
N GLU A 14 14.06 -8.56 -9.52
CA GLU A 14 13.57 -9.30 -8.36
C GLU A 14 14.63 -9.25 -7.27
N ALA A 15 14.31 -8.58 -6.16
CA ALA A 15 15.15 -8.60 -4.97
C ALA A 15 14.44 -9.43 -3.89
N ARG A 16 15.19 -10.21 -3.10
CA ARG A 16 14.61 -10.98 -1.99
C ARG A 16 14.97 -10.30 -0.68
N TYR A 17 13.95 -9.91 0.08
CA TYR A 17 14.10 -9.33 1.41
C TYR A 17 13.63 -10.29 2.49
N ARG A 18 14.33 -10.28 3.62
CA ARG A 18 13.98 -10.99 4.86
C ARG A 18 13.71 -9.96 5.94
N LEU A 19 12.68 -10.19 6.76
CA LEU A 19 12.43 -9.39 7.96
C LEU A 19 13.58 -9.59 8.96
N VAL A 20 14.04 -8.51 9.54
CA VAL A 20 15.09 -8.50 10.57
C VAL A 20 14.67 -7.56 11.69
N THR A 21 15.19 -7.81 12.89
CA THR A 21 14.93 -6.99 14.07
C THR A 21 15.92 -5.84 14.19
N GLU A 22 17.06 -5.94 13.51
CA GLU A 22 18.09 -4.91 13.47
C GLU A 22 17.73 -3.83 12.43
N PRO A 23 18.12 -2.57 12.66
CA PRO A 23 17.93 -1.51 11.68
C PRO A 23 18.59 -1.83 10.33
N THR A 24 17.88 -1.52 9.24
CA THR A 24 18.38 -1.63 7.87
C THR A 24 17.99 -0.37 7.09
N PRO A 25 18.64 -0.06 5.95
CA PRO A 25 18.23 1.06 5.10
C PRO A 25 16.96 0.76 4.28
N TYR A 26 16.13 -0.20 4.72
CA TYR A 26 14.90 -0.58 4.04
C TYR A 26 13.73 -0.63 5.02
N LEU A 27 12.60 -0.08 4.58
CA LEU A 27 11.32 -0.15 5.28
C LEU A 27 10.39 -1.13 4.56
N TYR A 28 9.86 -2.11 5.29
CA TYR A 28 8.80 -2.99 4.81
C TYR A 28 7.43 -2.50 5.30
N VAL A 29 6.50 -2.32 4.38
CA VAL A 29 5.11 -1.94 4.69
C VAL A 29 4.18 -2.97 4.08
N GLN A 30 3.30 -3.55 4.90
CA GLN A 30 2.25 -4.45 4.46
C GLN A 30 0.89 -3.92 4.87
N THR A 31 -0.07 -3.97 3.97
CA THR A 31 -1.47 -3.73 4.25
C THR A 31 -2.33 -4.82 3.64
N ALA A 32 -3.46 -5.12 4.27
CA ALA A 32 -4.40 -6.12 3.79
C ALA A 32 -5.81 -5.55 3.80
N TYR A 33 -6.42 -5.46 2.62
CA TYR A 33 -7.84 -5.11 2.47
C TYR A 33 -8.69 -6.23 3.07
N ALA A 34 -9.60 -5.88 3.97
CA ALA A 34 -10.64 -6.79 4.41
C ALA A 34 -11.60 -7.10 3.24
N TYR A 35 -12.42 -8.14 3.40
CA TYR A 35 -13.36 -8.57 2.37
C TYR A 35 -14.31 -7.44 1.94
N SER A 36 -14.84 -6.68 2.90
CA SER A 36 -15.73 -5.54 2.64
C SER A 36 -15.02 -4.33 2.03
N ASP A 37 -13.70 -4.23 2.18
CA ASP A 37 -12.97 -3.01 1.84
C ASP A 37 -12.88 -2.87 0.32
N ALA A 38 -13.41 -1.75 -0.17
CA ALA A 38 -13.43 -1.38 -1.58
C ALA A 38 -13.98 -2.50 -2.47
N SER A 39 -15.00 -3.25 -2.01
CA SER A 39 -15.36 -4.59 -2.54
C SER A 39 -15.75 -4.66 -4.02
N ASN A 40 -15.93 -3.54 -4.72
CA ASN A 40 -16.19 -3.45 -6.17
C ASN A 40 -15.25 -2.48 -6.90
N ALA A 41 -14.18 -2.03 -6.24
CA ALA A 41 -13.24 -1.08 -6.82
C ALA A 41 -12.29 -1.75 -7.81
N ILE A 42 -11.86 -0.98 -8.80
CA ILE A 42 -10.80 -1.34 -9.73
C ILE A 42 -9.57 -0.50 -9.37
N ILE A 43 -8.59 -1.10 -8.70
CA ILE A 43 -7.37 -0.43 -8.27
C ILE A 43 -6.36 -0.45 -9.43
N ARG A 44 -5.93 0.74 -9.85
CA ARG A 44 -4.94 0.94 -10.92
C ARG A 44 -3.65 1.56 -10.42
N GLU A 45 -3.69 2.18 -9.26
CA GLU A 45 -2.59 2.91 -8.66
C GLU A 45 -2.64 2.70 -7.14
N MET A 46 -1.48 2.68 -6.51
CA MET A 46 -1.33 2.61 -5.07
C MET A 46 -0.29 3.61 -4.61
N GLY A 47 -0.58 4.30 -3.52
CA GLY A 47 0.33 5.26 -2.90
C GLY A 47 0.54 4.94 -1.42
N LEU A 48 1.77 5.09 -0.94
CA LEU A 48 2.08 5.11 0.48
C LEU A 48 2.21 6.57 0.93
N PHE A 49 1.40 6.96 1.91
CA PHE A 49 1.39 8.30 2.47
C PHE A 49 1.91 8.28 3.91
N MET A 50 2.56 9.37 4.32
CA MET A 50 2.94 9.67 5.70
C MET A 50 2.21 10.90 6.20
N ASP A 51 2.11 11.04 7.52
CA ASP A 51 1.52 12.20 8.18
C ASP A 51 0.07 12.47 7.71
N THR A 52 -0.68 11.41 7.44
CA THR A 52 -2.11 11.49 7.11
C THR A 52 -2.92 11.94 8.31
N GLU A 53 -3.75 12.97 8.13
CA GLU A 53 -4.68 13.48 9.14
C GLU A 53 -6.12 13.09 8.81
N PHE A 54 -6.85 12.58 9.80
CA PHE A 54 -8.25 12.21 9.68
C PHE A 54 -9.18 13.31 10.20
N VAL A 55 -10.42 13.32 9.72
CA VAL A 55 -11.48 14.15 10.31
C VAL A 55 -11.86 13.64 11.71
N GLU A 56 -12.43 14.51 12.54
CA GLU A 56 -12.86 14.14 13.89
C GLU A 56 -14.12 13.25 13.88
N GLY A 57 -14.32 12.48 14.96
CA GLY A 57 -15.55 11.71 15.18
C GLY A 57 -15.61 10.35 14.45
N LEU A 58 -14.52 9.90 13.85
CA LEU A 58 -14.45 8.58 13.21
C LEU A 58 -14.49 7.44 14.26
N PRO A 59 -15.12 6.30 13.92
CA PRO A 59 -15.16 5.12 14.79
C PRO A 59 -13.79 4.66 15.30
N GLU A 60 -13.72 4.31 16.59
CA GLU A 60 -12.51 3.75 17.18
C GLU A 60 -12.15 2.41 16.50
N GLY A 61 -10.86 2.22 16.22
CA GLY A 61 -10.34 1.00 15.60
C GLY A 61 -10.60 0.87 14.10
N GLN A 62 -11.20 1.87 13.44
CA GLN A 62 -11.30 1.93 11.99
C GLN A 62 -9.91 1.87 11.34
N ARG A 63 -9.76 1.03 10.31
CA ARG A 63 -8.50 0.85 9.57
C ARG A 63 -8.60 1.11 8.08
N TYR A 64 -9.83 1.23 7.57
CA TYR A 64 -10.11 1.56 6.18
C TYR A 64 -10.82 2.90 6.13
N PHE A 65 -10.25 3.85 5.40
CA PHE A 65 -10.72 5.22 5.31
C PHE A 65 -10.93 5.59 3.85
N THR A 66 -11.99 6.34 3.60
CA THR A 66 -12.28 6.92 2.29
C THR A 66 -11.68 8.32 2.18
N PRO A 67 -11.57 8.89 0.97
CA PRO A 67 -11.07 10.27 0.83
C PRO A 67 -11.85 11.31 1.63
N ALA A 68 -13.14 11.08 1.89
CA ALA A 68 -13.98 11.99 2.68
C ALA A 68 -13.65 11.95 4.19
N ASP A 69 -13.01 10.88 4.65
CA ASP A 69 -12.59 10.72 6.06
C ASP A 69 -11.23 11.38 6.32
N LEU A 70 -10.56 11.90 5.29
CA LEU A 70 -9.27 12.54 5.38
C LEU A 70 -9.42 14.05 5.49
N LYS A 71 -8.79 14.64 6.50
CA LYS A 71 -8.57 16.08 6.58
C LYS A 71 -7.38 16.49 5.69
N SER A 72 -6.32 15.67 5.69
CA SER A 72 -5.15 15.82 4.82
C SER A 72 -4.58 14.45 4.49
N PRO A 73 -4.27 14.14 3.22
CA PRO A 73 -3.60 12.89 2.87
C PRO A 73 -2.15 12.83 3.39
N GLY A 74 -1.52 13.98 3.68
CA GLY A 74 -0.13 14.07 4.08
C GLY A 74 0.85 14.01 2.90
N LEU A 75 2.04 13.45 3.12
CA LEU A 75 3.11 13.35 2.13
C LEU A 75 3.06 12.01 1.39
N LEU A 76 2.97 12.03 0.06
CA LEU A 76 3.14 10.83 -0.77
C LEU A 76 4.61 10.42 -0.82
N LEU A 77 4.94 9.29 -0.20
CA LEU A 77 6.30 8.74 -0.18
C LEU A 77 6.64 7.89 -1.39
N ALA A 78 5.70 7.04 -1.80
CA ALA A 78 5.91 6.10 -2.88
C ALA A 78 4.59 5.90 -3.62
N ALA A 79 4.67 5.72 -4.94
CA ALA A 79 3.53 5.43 -5.78
C ALA A 79 3.88 4.31 -6.76
N GLN A 80 2.91 3.47 -7.06
CA GLN A 80 3.04 2.40 -8.02
C GLN A 80 1.81 2.34 -8.92
N ILE A 81 2.05 2.27 -10.23
CA ILE A 81 1.03 1.91 -11.21
C ILE A 81 0.90 0.38 -11.21
N ILE A 82 -0.32 -0.11 -11.06
CA ILE A 82 -0.63 -1.54 -10.93
C ILE A 82 -1.11 -2.10 -12.27
N LEU A 83 -0.32 -3.02 -12.82
CA LEU A 83 -0.60 -3.72 -14.07
C LEU A 83 -0.37 -5.23 -13.89
N PRO A 84 -1.37 -6.11 -14.14
CA PRO A 84 -2.76 -5.77 -14.48
C PRO A 84 -3.50 -5.15 -13.29
N ARG A 85 -4.52 -4.32 -13.57
CA ARG A 85 -5.36 -3.70 -12.54
C ARG A 85 -5.96 -4.74 -11.59
N ILE A 86 -6.06 -4.41 -10.31
CA ILE A 86 -6.67 -5.28 -9.30
C ILE A 86 -8.17 -5.02 -9.29
N ASN A 87 -8.97 -6.03 -9.63
CA ASN A 87 -10.41 -6.00 -9.43
C ASN A 87 -10.70 -6.53 -8.02
N ARG A 88 -11.16 -5.66 -7.11
CA ARG A 88 -11.55 -6.06 -5.76
C ARG A 88 -12.82 -6.90 -5.82
N SER A 89 -12.89 -7.88 -4.93
CA SER A 89 -14.03 -8.77 -4.75
C SER A 89 -14.19 -9.07 -3.27
N PRO A 90 -15.43 -9.11 -2.75
CA PRO A 90 -15.69 -9.46 -1.35
C PRO A 90 -15.37 -10.92 -1.02
N SER A 91 -15.07 -11.75 -2.01
CA SER A 91 -14.63 -13.14 -1.78
C SER A 91 -13.12 -13.28 -1.59
N VAL A 92 -12.35 -12.20 -1.79
CA VAL A 92 -10.88 -12.25 -1.79
C VAL A 92 -10.31 -11.21 -0.83
N ARG A 93 -9.47 -11.66 0.10
CA ARG A 93 -8.62 -10.79 0.90
C ARG A 93 -7.35 -10.48 0.11
N GLN A 94 -7.12 -9.20 -0.18
CA GLN A 94 -5.96 -8.77 -0.95
C GLN A 94 -4.91 -8.20 0.00
N THR A 95 -3.69 -8.74 -0.05
CA THR A 95 -2.52 -8.18 0.65
C THR A 95 -1.66 -7.43 -0.36
N VAL A 96 -1.12 -6.28 0.06
CA VAL A 96 -0.21 -5.46 -0.72
C VAL A 96 1.00 -5.14 0.14
N GLU A 97 2.17 -5.17 -0.49
CA GLU A 97 3.47 -5.09 0.16
C GLU A 97 4.38 -4.12 -0.58
N PHE A 98 5.02 -3.24 0.18
CA PHE A 98 6.07 -2.34 -0.30
C PHE A 98 7.37 -2.61 0.45
N VAL A 99 8.48 -2.51 -0.25
CA VAL A 99 9.82 -2.40 0.34
C VAL A 99 10.45 -1.12 -0.20
N LEU A 100 10.79 -0.19 0.69
CA LEU A 100 11.31 1.13 0.32
C LEU A 100 12.73 1.30 0.85
N PRO A 101 13.70 1.75 0.03
CA PRO A 101 14.96 2.25 0.55
C PRO A 101 14.71 3.59 1.29
N ILE A 102 15.30 3.77 2.47
CA ILE A 102 15.16 4.97 3.32
C ILE A 102 16.51 5.59 3.66
#